data_AF-A0A7L9UJ48-F1
#
_entry.id   AF-A0A7L9UJ48-F1
#
_cell.length_a   1.000
_cell.length_b   1.000
_cell.length_c   1.000
_cell.angle_alpha   90.00
_cell.angle_beta   90.00
_cell.angle_gamma   90.00
#
_symmetry.space_group_name_H-M   'P 1'
#
loop_
_entity.id
_entity.type
_entity.pdbx_description
1 polymer ?
#
loop_
_entity_poly.entity_id
_entity_poly.type
_entity_poly.pdbx_seq_one_letter_code
_entity_poly.pdbx_strand_id
1 'polypeptide(L)'
;MPTKEEQNTAETETVQQSQPETGAAETTADIQENNENVKPEENPGDNELAKWKAMSRKNEKQAEANLKQVQQVQAELAQVRADNARLIAKSTYPQVTDKVFEALYKGDGTPEDIADFAKSYAELNPIQSGSPLGVQPNGRVQVPEAEALRSVGRKAENPEGEFNPKPKRGDAYKRAMDRQNARRRNHNKQTK
;
A
#
# COMPACT_ATOMS: atom_id res chain seq x y z
N MET A 1 -63.23 33.18 -21.22
CA MET A 1 -62.16 32.46 -21.95
C MET A 1 -61.25 31.80 -20.92
N PRO A 2 -61.50 30.55 -20.52
CA PRO A 2 -60.61 29.77 -19.67
C PRO A 2 -59.67 28.91 -20.54
N THR A 3 -58.36 29.05 -20.35
CA THR A 3 -57.34 28.25 -21.04
C THR A 3 -56.87 27.09 -20.17
N LYS A 4 -57.31 25.90 -20.61
CA LYS A 4 -56.70 24.56 -20.61
C LYS A 4 -55.63 24.17 -19.57
N GLU A 5 -55.99 23.09 -18.89
CA GLU A 5 -55.15 22.12 -18.19
C GLU A 5 -54.02 21.58 -19.08
N GLU A 6 -52.79 21.57 -18.56
CA GLU A 6 -51.70 20.73 -19.04
C GLU A 6 -51.49 19.59 -18.04
N GLN A 7 -52.02 18.42 -18.40
CA GLN A 7 -51.51 17.14 -17.91
C GLN A 7 -50.16 16.89 -18.56
N ASN A 8 -49.11 16.69 -17.77
CA ASN A 8 -47.87 16.09 -18.25
C ASN A 8 -47.62 14.80 -17.46
N THR A 9 -47.93 13.69 -18.13
CA THR A 9 -47.52 12.34 -17.82
C THR A 9 -46.00 12.26 -17.97
N ALA A 10 -45.27 12.17 -16.87
CA ALA A 10 -43.83 11.92 -16.91
C ALA A 10 -43.58 10.42 -17.16
N GLU A 11 -42.83 10.18 -18.22
CA GLU A 11 -42.49 8.91 -18.82
C GLU A 11 -41.56 8.07 -17.92
N THR A 12 -41.64 6.76 -18.12
CA THR A 12 -40.89 5.73 -17.40
C THR A 12 -39.40 5.77 -17.78
N GLU A 13 -38.56 6.23 -16.86
CA GLU A 13 -37.10 6.08 -16.98
C GLU A 13 -36.72 4.60 -16.86
N THR A 14 -36.15 4.09 -17.95
CA THR A 14 -35.57 2.75 -18.06
C THR A 14 -34.23 2.75 -17.33
N VAL A 15 -34.14 2.04 -16.20
CA VAL A 15 -32.90 1.81 -15.48
C VAL A 15 -31.96 0.95 -16.34
N GLN A 16 -30.94 1.57 -16.91
CA GLN A 16 -29.81 0.88 -17.54
C GLN A 16 -28.99 0.20 -16.44
N GLN A 17 -29.11 -1.12 -16.30
CA GLN A 17 -28.23 -1.92 -15.46
C GLN A 17 -26.84 -1.98 -16.09
N SER A 18 -25.90 -1.22 -15.52
CA SER A 18 -24.48 -1.32 -15.84
C SER A 18 -23.93 -2.69 -15.41
N GLN A 19 -23.43 -3.47 -16.36
CA GLN A 19 -22.59 -4.65 -16.09
C GLN A 19 -21.25 -4.22 -15.47
N PRO A 20 -20.65 -4.99 -14.55
CA PRO A 20 -19.29 -4.73 -14.10
C PRO A 20 -18.28 -5.19 -15.16
N GLU A 21 -17.56 -4.24 -15.76
CA GLU A 21 -16.41 -4.52 -16.64
C GLU A 21 -15.30 -5.22 -15.84
N THR A 22 -15.08 -6.50 -16.12
CA THR A 22 -13.89 -7.22 -15.63
C THR A 22 -12.83 -7.11 -16.72
N GLY A 23 -11.85 -6.24 -16.51
CA GLY A 23 -10.75 -6.01 -17.45
C GLY A 23 -9.94 -7.29 -17.70
N ALA A 24 -10.16 -7.92 -18.85
CA ALA A 24 -9.27 -8.93 -19.40
C ALA A 24 -8.07 -8.22 -20.04
N ALA A 25 -7.01 -8.02 -19.26
CA ALA A 25 -5.71 -7.71 -19.85
C ALA A 25 -5.18 -9.00 -20.52
N GLU A 26 -5.27 -9.04 -21.85
CA GLU A 26 -4.63 -10.04 -22.69
C GLU A 26 -3.13 -10.09 -22.37
N THR A 27 -2.69 -11.18 -21.73
CA THR A 27 -1.27 -11.53 -21.71
C THR A 27 -1.12 -12.77 -22.57
N THR A 28 -0.78 -12.55 -23.83
CA THR A 28 -0.28 -13.55 -24.76
C THR A 28 1.08 -14.04 -24.25
N ALA A 29 1.08 -15.13 -23.49
CA ALA A 29 2.28 -15.90 -23.19
C ALA A 29 2.22 -17.22 -23.97
N ASP A 30 3.14 -17.35 -24.93
CA ASP A 30 3.44 -18.54 -25.72
C ASP A 30 3.36 -19.83 -24.88
N ILE A 31 2.53 -20.78 -25.31
CA ILE A 31 2.65 -22.17 -24.91
C ILE A 31 3.14 -22.93 -26.15
N GLN A 32 4.46 -23.19 -26.20
CA GLN A 32 5.00 -24.21 -27.08
C GLN A 32 4.50 -25.58 -26.60
N GLU A 33 3.46 -26.11 -27.25
CA GLU A 33 3.07 -27.50 -27.15
C GLU A 33 4.12 -28.37 -27.87
N ASN A 34 4.89 -29.12 -27.09
CA ASN A 34 5.66 -30.24 -27.60
C ASN A 34 5.12 -31.51 -26.92
N ASN A 35 4.13 -32.14 -27.56
CA ASN A 35 3.91 -33.59 -27.44
C ASN A 35 3.01 -34.06 -28.58
N GLU A 36 3.63 -34.55 -29.66
CA GLU A 36 2.99 -35.56 -30.50
C GLU A 36 2.64 -36.75 -29.60
N ASN A 37 1.36 -37.12 -29.49
CA ASN A 37 0.87 -38.48 -29.78
C ASN A 37 -0.59 -38.69 -29.30
N VAL A 38 -1.40 -39.27 -30.19
CA VAL A 38 -2.72 -39.89 -30.03
C VAL A 38 -3.92 -38.97 -29.75
N LYS A 39 -4.72 -38.80 -30.80
CA LYS A 39 -6.14 -38.44 -30.73
C LYS A 39 -6.95 -39.65 -30.25
N PRO A 40 -7.78 -39.55 -29.21
CA PRO A 40 -9.13 -40.04 -29.25
C PRO A 40 -10.02 -38.89 -29.69
N GLU A 41 -10.95 -39.17 -30.59
CA GLU A 41 -11.99 -38.21 -30.99
C GLU A 41 -12.90 -37.97 -29.78
N GLU A 42 -12.52 -37.03 -28.91
CA GLU A 42 -13.35 -36.54 -27.83
C GLU A 42 -14.25 -35.41 -28.36
N ASN A 43 -15.53 -35.53 -28.03
CA ASN A 43 -16.57 -34.59 -28.40
C ASN A 43 -16.14 -33.17 -27.98
N PRO A 44 -16.02 -32.20 -28.91
CA PRO A 44 -15.41 -30.89 -28.62
C PRO A 44 -16.10 -30.11 -27.49
N GLY A 45 -17.38 -30.38 -27.23
CA GLY A 45 -18.14 -29.79 -26.12
C GLY A 45 -17.72 -30.25 -24.71
N ASP A 46 -17.17 -31.46 -24.55
CA ASP A 46 -16.78 -32.00 -23.24
C ASP A 46 -15.48 -31.36 -22.72
N ASN A 47 -14.55 -31.05 -23.63
CA ASN A 47 -13.29 -30.36 -23.30
C ASN A 47 -13.54 -28.88 -22.91
N GLU A 48 -14.45 -28.19 -23.60
CA GLU A 48 -14.83 -26.82 -23.23
C GLU A 48 -15.55 -26.76 -21.89
N LEU A 49 -16.50 -27.66 -21.64
CA LEU A 49 -17.19 -27.74 -20.34
C LEU A 49 -16.21 -27.98 -19.19
N ALA A 50 -15.20 -28.84 -19.40
CA ALA A 50 -14.14 -29.09 -18.43
C ALA A 50 -13.29 -27.82 -18.17
N LYS A 51 -12.92 -27.09 -19.23
CA LYS A 51 -12.19 -25.80 -19.12
C LYS A 51 -12.99 -24.76 -18.34
N TRP A 52 -14.28 -24.58 -18.64
CA TRP A 52 -15.14 -23.63 -17.92
C TRP A 52 -15.31 -24.00 -16.45
N LYS A 53 -15.47 -25.29 -16.13
CA LYS A 53 -15.51 -25.75 -14.74
C LYS A 53 -14.19 -25.50 -14.00
N ALA A 54 -13.05 -25.72 -14.67
CA ALA A 54 -11.74 -25.43 -14.10
C ALA A 54 -11.55 -23.92 -13.85
N MET A 55 -11.95 -23.08 -14.81
CA MET A 55 -11.92 -21.62 -14.67
C MET A 55 -12.85 -21.14 -13.55
N SER A 56 -14.07 -21.68 -13.45
CA SER A 56 -15.01 -21.37 -12.38
C SER A 56 -14.42 -21.67 -11.01
N ARG A 57 -13.85 -22.87 -10.82
CA ARG A 57 -13.17 -23.25 -9.56
C ARG A 57 -11.95 -22.37 -9.25
N LYS A 58 -11.20 -21.95 -10.28
CA LYS A 58 -10.05 -21.05 -10.11
C LYS A 58 -10.52 -19.66 -9.67
N ASN A 59 -11.58 -19.14 -10.29
CA ASN A 59 -12.16 -17.85 -9.95
C ASN A 59 -12.75 -17.86 -8.54
N GLU A 60 -13.43 -18.93 -8.14
CA GLU A 60 -13.96 -19.10 -6.78
C GLU A 60 -12.85 -19.05 -5.74
N LYS A 61 -11.78 -19.84 -5.92
CA LYS A 61 -10.61 -19.81 -5.03
C LYS A 61 -9.94 -18.44 -4.97
N GLN A 62 -9.86 -17.75 -6.11
CA GLN A 62 -9.28 -16.41 -6.16
C GLN A 62 -10.17 -15.38 -5.46
N ALA A 63 -11.49 -15.47 -5.62
CA ALA A 63 -12.44 -14.59 -4.93
C ALA A 63 -12.36 -14.77 -3.41
N GLU A 64 -12.26 -16.01 -2.92
CA GLU A 64 -12.07 -16.30 -1.50
C GLU A 64 -10.73 -15.73 -0.97
N ALA A 65 -9.64 -15.89 -1.72
CA ALA A 65 -8.34 -15.33 -1.36
C ALA A 65 -8.36 -13.80 -1.31
N ASN A 66 -8.98 -13.16 -2.31
CA ASN A 66 -9.15 -11.71 -2.37
C ASN A 66 -10.00 -11.21 -1.21
N LEU A 67 -11.09 -11.90 -0.86
CA LEU A 67 -11.93 -11.51 0.28
C LEU A 67 -11.14 -11.52 1.59
N LYS A 68 -10.34 -12.57 1.83
CA LYS A 68 -9.47 -12.65 3.02
C LYS A 68 -8.46 -11.52 3.04
N GLN A 69 -7.84 -11.20 1.89
CA GLN A 69 -6.91 -10.09 1.79
C GLN A 69 -7.58 -8.76 2.09
N VAL A 70 -8.78 -8.51 1.56
CA VAL A 70 -9.54 -7.28 1.83
C VAL A 70 -9.89 -7.17 3.32
N GLN A 71 -10.32 -8.25 3.95
CA GLN A 71 -10.60 -8.27 5.39
C GLN A 71 -9.35 -7.97 6.23
N GLN A 72 -8.21 -8.55 5.87
CA GLN A 72 -6.93 -8.27 6.54
C GLN A 72 -6.53 -6.80 6.38
N VAL A 73 -6.56 -6.27 5.15
CA VAL A 73 -6.21 -4.87 4.88
C VAL A 73 -7.15 -3.91 5.59
N GLN A 74 -8.44 -4.23 5.70
CA GLN A 74 -9.40 -3.41 6.46
C GLN A 74 -9.07 -3.40 7.96
N ALA A 75 -8.69 -4.54 8.53
CA ALA A 75 -8.26 -4.61 9.94
C ALA A 75 -6.97 -3.82 10.18
N GLU A 76 -5.97 -3.96 9.31
CA GLU A 76 -4.72 -3.21 9.38
C GLU A 76 -4.97 -1.69 9.24
N LEU A 77 -5.85 -1.30 8.31
CA LEU A 77 -6.24 0.10 8.12
C LEU A 77 -6.94 0.67 9.37
N ALA A 78 -7.84 -0.10 10.00
CA ALA A 78 -8.49 0.31 11.24
C ALA A 78 -7.47 0.53 12.35
N GLN A 79 -6.52 -0.40 12.51
CA GLN A 79 -5.45 -0.29 13.49
C GLN A 79 -4.58 0.96 13.26
N VAL A 80 -4.14 1.19 12.01
CA VAL A 80 -3.32 2.36 11.66
C VAL A 80 -4.07 3.66 11.91
N ARG A 81 -5.38 3.71 11.65
CA ARG A 81 -6.21 4.88 11.95
C ARG A 81 -6.28 5.16 13.45
N ALA A 82 -6.45 4.12 14.27
CA ALA A 82 -6.43 4.25 15.72
C ALA A 82 -5.08 4.74 16.23
N ASP A 83 -3.98 4.15 15.75
CA ASP A 83 -2.63 4.55 16.15
C ASP A 83 -2.29 5.99 15.74
N ASN A 84 -2.71 6.40 14.54
CA ASN A 84 -2.57 7.77 14.08
C ASN A 84 -3.34 8.75 14.97
N ALA A 85 -4.58 8.42 15.33
CA ALA A 85 -5.38 9.23 16.25
C ALA A 85 -4.72 9.35 17.64
N ARG A 86 -4.12 8.27 18.16
CA ARG A 86 -3.35 8.31 19.42
C ARG A 86 -2.15 9.25 19.32
N LEU A 87 -1.43 9.21 18.20
CA LEU A 87 -0.30 10.11 17.97
C LEU A 87 -0.75 11.58 17.91
N ILE A 88 -1.84 11.87 17.19
CA ILE A 88 -2.42 13.22 17.13
C ILE A 88 -2.84 13.67 18.52
N ALA A 89 -3.54 12.83 19.28
CA ALA A 89 -3.96 13.11 20.64
C ALA A 89 -2.79 13.46 21.57
N LYS A 90 -1.71 12.66 21.57
CA LYS A 90 -0.50 12.93 22.36
C LYS A 90 0.17 14.25 21.96
N SER A 91 0.21 14.55 20.66
CA SER A 91 0.83 15.77 20.15
C SER A 91 0.01 17.02 20.51
N THR A 92 -1.31 16.89 20.57
CA THR A 92 -2.24 17.99 20.88
C THR A 92 -2.37 18.19 22.40
N TYR A 93 -2.35 17.09 23.15
CA TYR A 93 -2.52 17.05 24.59
C TYR A 93 -1.35 16.30 25.24
N PRO A 94 -0.22 16.98 25.54
CA PRO A 94 1.00 16.35 26.06
C PRO A 94 0.83 15.58 27.37
N GLN A 95 -0.23 15.87 28.15
CA GLN A 95 -0.57 15.15 29.37
C GLN A 95 -1.17 13.76 29.09
N VAL A 96 -1.68 13.53 27.87
CA VAL A 96 -2.22 12.24 27.44
C VAL A 96 -1.05 11.39 26.95
N THR A 97 -0.60 10.44 27.77
CA THR A 97 0.51 9.53 27.44
C THR A 97 0.02 8.12 27.12
N ASP A 98 0.90 7.25 26.62
CA ASP A 98 0.56 5.84 26.40
C ASP A 98 0.04 5.15 27.66
N LYS A 99 0.64 5.44 28.82
CA LYS A 99 0.19 4.89 30.11
C LYS A 99 -1.23 5.35 30.46
N VAL A 100 -1.60 6.57 30.08
CA VAL A 100 -2.95 7.10 30.29
C VAL A 100 -3.94 6.37 29.38
N PHE A 101 -3.59 6.14 28.12
CA PHE A 101 -4.40 5.29 27.24
C PHE A 101 -4.52 3.86 27.79
N GLU A 102 -3.42 3.20 28.13
CA GLU A 102 -3.43 1.82 28.66
C GLU A 102 -4.23 1.67 29.96
N ALA A 103 -4.18 2.65 30.86
CA ALA A 103 -4.84 2.56 32.16
C ALA A 103 -6.30 3.02 32.15
N LEU A 104 -6.65 4.02 31.34
CA LEU A 104 -7.92 4.74 31.46
C LEU A 104 -8.78 4.71 30.20
N TYR A 105 -8.22 4.43 29.02
CA TYR A 105 -9.01 4.36 27.79
C TYR A 105 -9.80 3.05 27.74
N LYS A 106 -11.12 3.17 27.56
CA LYS A 106 -12.06 2.02 27.49
C LYS A 106 -12.92 2.03 26.22
N GLY A 107 -12.61 2.89 25.25
CA GLY A 107 -13.35 2.97 23.99
C GLY A 107 -12.96 1.86 23.02
N ASP A 108 -13.68 1.78 21.90
CA ASP A 108 -13.54 0.71 20.91
C ASP A 108 -12.30 0.88 20.00
N GLY A 109 -11.46 1.87 20.28
CA GLY A 109 -10.26 2.16 19.49
C GLY A 109 -10.56 2.91 18.20
N THR A 110 -11.76 3.46 18.04
CA THR A 110 -12.06 4.35 16.91
C THR A 110 -11.28 5.67 17.03
N PRO A 111 -10.88 6.28 15.91
CA PRO A 111 -10.20 7.58 15.93
C PRO A 111 -10.97 8.66 16.70
N GLU A 112 -12.29 8.66 16.57
CA GLU A 112 -13.21 9.59 17.21
C GLU A 112 -13.21 9.40 18.74
N ASP A 113 -13.37 8.16 19.22
CA ASP A 113 -13.35 7.86 20.65
C ASP A 113 -12.01 8.24 21.30
N ILE A 114 -10.90 8.01 20.57
CA ILE A 114 -9.56 8.37 21.02
C ILE A 114 -9.43 9.89 21.17
N ALA A 115 -9.96 10.64 20.20
CA ALA A 115 -9.93 12.10 20.23
C ALA A 115 -10.80 12.66 21.37
N ASP A 116 -12.02 12.15 21.55
CA ASP A 116 -12.94 12.57 22.61
C ASP A 116 -12.39 12.24 24.00
N PHE A 117 -11.79 11.06 24.16
CA PHE A 117 -11.08 10.70 25.39
C PHE A 117 -9.93 11.68 25.67
N ALA A 118 -9.08 11.95 24.68
CA ALA A 118 -7.93 12.81 24.88
C ALA A 118 -8.34 14.24 25.25
N LYS A 119 -9.37 14.76 24.60
CA LYS A 119 -9.95 16.08 24.89
C LYS A 119 -10.53 16.13 26.30
N SER A 120 -11.39 15.18 26.67
CA SER A 120 -11.98 15.15 28.02
C SER A 120 -10.94 14.97 29.12
N TYR A 121 -9.92 14.13 28.89
CA TYR A 121 -8.81 13.98 29.82
C TYR A 121 -8.01 15.28 29.99
N ALA A 122 -7.76 16.00 28.90
CA ALA A 122 -7.02 17.26 28.92
C ALA A 122 -7.79 18.39 29.62
N GLU A 123 -9.12 18.43 29.47
CA GLU A 123 -10.00 19.36 30.18
C GLU A 123 -10.01 19.10 31.69
N LEU A 124 -9.98 17.83 32.10
CA LEU A 124 -9.91 17.44 33.52
C LEU A 124 -8.50 17.60 34.12
N ASN A 125 -7.46 17.49 33.30
CA ASN A 125 -6.05 17.58 33.71
C ASN A 125 -5.33 18.68 32.92
N PRO A 126 -5.67 19.96 33.15
CA PRO A 126 -5.03 21.06 32.46
C PRO A 126 -3.56 21.18 32.88
N ILE A 127 -2.66 21.28 31.91
CA ILE A 127 -1.26 21.63 32.17
C ILE A 127 -1.24 23.13 32.49
N GLN A 128 -0.87 23.50 33.72
CA GLN A 128 -0.63 24.90 34.05
C GLN A 128 0.44 25.47 33.11
N SER A 129 0.13 26.59 32.44
CA SER A 129 1.06 27.33 31.59
C SER A 129 2.24 27.84 32.42
N GLY A 130 3.26 26.99 32.55
CA GLY A 130 4.41 27.23 33.44
C GLY A 130 4.97 25.97 34.10
N SER A 131 4.28 24.82 34.03
CA SER A 131 4.85 23.54 34.47
C SER A 131 5.84 23.01 33.43
N PRO A 132 7.09 22.66 33.82
CA PRO A 132 8.15 22.33 32.90
C PRO A 132 8.01 20.87 32.44
N LEU A 133 6.96 20.59 31.67
CA LEU A 133 6.94 19.46 30.77
C LEU A 133 7.35 19.98 29.39
N GLY A 134 8.63 20.32 29.28
CA GLY A 134 9.36 20.30 28.00
C GLY A 134 9.38 21.55 27.11
N VAL A 135 8.87 22.72 27.54
CA VAL A 135 9.01 23.96 26.75
C VAL A 135 9.75 25.02 27.56
N GLN A 136 11.04 25.21 27.28
CA GLN A 136 11.75 26.41 27.71
C GLN A 136 11.22 27.62 26.93
N PRO A 137 11.14 28.82 27.54
CA PRO A 137 10.48 30.00 26.99
C PRO A 137 11.11 30.61 25.72
N ASN A 138 12.13 29.97 25.14
CA ASN A 138 12.92 30.51 24.02
C ASN A 138 12.69 29.76 22.68
N GLY A 139 11.57 29.06 22.49
CA GLY A 139 11.17 28.51 21.19
C GLY A 139 12.15 27.51 20.55
N ARG A 140 13.16 27.05 21.29
CA ARG A 140 14.17 26.11 20.81
C ARG A 140 13.77 24.72 21.28
N VAL A 141 13.17 23.95 20.37
CA VAL A 141 12.89 22.52 20.60
C VAL A 141 14.21 21.83 20.93
N GLN A 142 14.36 21.36 22.17
CA GLN A 142 15.40 20.37 22.50
C GLN A 142 14.92 19.06 21.89
N VAL A 143 15.38 18.79 20.67
CA VAL A 143 15.15 17.53 20.00
C VAL A 143 16.44 16.73 20.07
N PRO A 144 16.52 15.69 20.91
CA PRO A 144 17.43 14.57 20.65
C PRO A 144 17.08 13.86 19.34
N GLU A 145 15.83 13.99 18.87
CA GLU A 145 15.29 13.32 17.68
C GLU A 145 15.59 14.04 16.35
N ALA A 146 15.93 15.34 16.38
CA ALA A 146 16.26 16.07 15.15
C ALA A 146 17.64 15.70 14.60
N GLU A 147 18.55 15.18 15.43
CA GLU A 147 19.77 14.54 14.93
C GLU A 147 19.45 13.18 14.30
N ALA A 148 18.51 12.41 14.86
CA ALA A 148 18.08 11.14 14.27
C ALA A 148 17.44 11.34 12.89
N LEU A 149 16.50 12.27 12.76
CA LEU A 149 15.84 12.61 11.48
C LEU A 149 16.82 13.21 10.44
N ARG A 150 17.79 14.02 10.88
CA ARG A 150 18.89 14.47 9.98
C ARG A 150 19.83 13.33 9.60
N SER A 151 20.01 12.32 10.44
CA SER A 151 20.81 11.14 10.11
C SER A 151 20.11 10.22 9.09
N VAL A 152 18.78 10.07 9.18
CA VAL A 152 18.01 9.28 8.21
C VAL A 152 18.01 9.96 6.84
N GLY A 153 17.88 11.29 6.78
CA GLY A 153 18.02 12.06 5.53
C GLY A 153 19.39 11.91 4.88
N ARG A 154 20.48 11.83 5.67
CA ARG A 154 21.84 11.59 5.16
C ARG A 154 22.14 10.13 4.80
N LYS A 155 21.46 9.17 5.43
CA LYS A 155 21.56 7.75 5.07
C LYS A 155 20.75 7.39 3.83
N ALA A 156 19.69 8.13 3.51
CA ALA A 156 18.96 7.99 2.24
C ALA A 156 19.76 8.53 1.04
N GLU A 157 20.65 9.50 1.26
CA GLU A 157 21.51 10.05 0.21
C GLU A 157 22.81 9.24 0.00
N ASN A 158 23.22 8.42 0.98
CA ASN A 158 24.28 7.42 0.82
C ASN A 158 24.15 6.29 1.88
N PRO A 159 23.44 5.20 1.57
CA PRO A 159 23.39 4.01 2.42
C PRO A 159 24.57 3.12 2.02
N GLU A 160 25.65 3.11 2.81
CA GLU A 160 26.69 2.06 2.80
C GLU A 160 27.04 1.47 1.41
N GLY A 161 27.37 2.33 0.45
CA GLY A 161 27.91 1.93 -0.84
C GLY A 161 29.25 2.61 -1.00
N GLU A 162 30.30 1.84 -1.31
CA GLU A 162 31.57 2.40 -1.76
C GLU A 162 31.29 3.59 -2.68
N PHE A 163 31.81 4.76 -2.28
CA PHE A 163 31.77 5.96 -3.10
C PHE A 163 32.47 5.63 -4.42
N ASN A 164 31.70 5.18 -5.40
CA ASN A 164 32.16 5.02 -6.76
C ASN A 164 32.19 6.45 -7.33
N PRO A 165 33.37 7.07 -7.46
CA PRO A 165 33.44 8.43 -7.97
C PRO A 165 32.76 8.47 -9.34
N LYS A 166 31.98 9.53 -9.59
CA LYS A 166 31.32 9.75 -10.89
C LYS A 166 32.34 9.49 -12.00
N PRO A 167 32.06 8.59 -12.96
CA PRO A 167 32.97 8.27 -14.05
C PRO A 167 33.51 9.56 -14.68
N LYS A 168 34.82 9.78 -14.62
CA LYS A 168 35.46 10.86 -15.38
C LYS A 168 35.20 10.62 -16.87
N ARG A 169 34.99 11.67 -17.68
CA ARG A 169 34.90 11.51 -19.13
C ARG A 169 36.16 10.77 -19.63
N GLY A 170 35.97 9.65 -20.33
CA GLY A 170 37.04 8.72 -20.76
C GLY A 170 37.13 7.40 -19.97
N ASP A 171 36.47 7.31 -18.81
CA ASP A 171 36.52 6.15 -17.92
C ASP A 171 35.55 5.02 -18.35
N ALA A 172 34.66 5.31 -19.30
CA ALA A 172 33.78 4.32 -19.94
C ALA A 172 34.55 3.38 -20.89
N TYR A 173 35.52 3.93 -21.65
CA TYR A 173 36.32 3.16 -22.60
C TYR A 173 37.24 2.16 -21.90
N LYS A 174 37.89 2.57 -20.79
CA LYS A 174 38.71 1.67 -19.97
C LYS A 174 37.88 0.50 -19.40
N ARG A 175 36.73 0.79 -18.79
CA ARG A 175 35.80 -0.25 -18.31
C ARG A 175 35.26 -1.17 -19.40
N ALA A 176 35.09 -0.68 -20.63
CA ALA A 176 34.68 -1.50 -21.76
C ALA A 176 35.81 -2.48 -22.16
N MET A 177 37.04 -1.99 -22.25
CA MET A 177 38.22 -2.81 -22.56
C MET A 177 38.51 -3.85 -21.47
N ASP A 178 38.40 -3.47 -20.19
CA ASP A 178 38.59 -4.41 -19.08
C ASP A 178 37.54 -5.53 -19.08
N ARG A 179 36.26 -5.20 -19.37
CA ARG A 179 35.20 -6.21 -19.53
C ARG A 179 35.47 -7.14 -20.71
N GLN A 180 35.96 -6.61 -21.83
CA GLN A 180 36.31 -7.44 -22.98
C GLN A 180 37.49 -8.36 -22.69
N ASN A 181 38.54 -7.85 -22.03
CA ASN A 181 39.70 -8.65 -21.63
C ASN A 181 39.33 -9.72 -20.59
N ALA A 182 38.45 -9.42 -19.64
CA ALA A 182 37.94 -10.39 -18.67
C ALA A 182 37.18 -11.53 -19.37
N ARG A 183 36.33 -11.21 -20.35
CA ARG A 183 35.64 -12.23 -21.17
C ARG A 183 36.63 -13.12 -21.92
N ARG A 184 37.67 -12.55 -22.54
CA ARG A 184 38.70 -13.32 -23.26
C ARG A 184 39.49 -14.25 -22.32
N ARG A 185 39.84 -13.77 -21.12
CA ARG A 185 40.52 -14.59 -20.10
C ARG A 185 39.64 -15.74 -19.61
N ASN A 186 38.36 -15.50 -19.39
CA ASN A 186 37.43 -16.53 -18.93
C ASN A 186 37.11 -17.55 -20.02
N HIS A 187 37.00 -17.11 -21.28
CA HIS A 187 36.80 -18.01 -22.41
C HIS A 187 37.99 -18.96 -22.61
N ASN A 188 39.23 -18.46 -22.50
CA ASN A 188 40.44 -19.29 -22.55
C ASN A 188 40.63 -20.25 -21.36
N LYS A 189 39.88 -20.07 -20.27
CA LYS A 189 39.87 -21.00 -19.13
C LYS A 189 38.83 -22.12 -19.28
N GLN A 190 37.80 -21.90 -20.09
CA GLN A 190 36.77 -22.91 -20.37
C GLN A 190 37.12 -23.82 -21.54
N THR A 191 38.11 -23.45 -22.35
CA THR A 191 38.56 -24.19 -23.55
C THR A 191 39.89 -24.94 -23.34
N LYS A 192 40.34 -25.11 -22.09
CA LYS A 192 41.47 -25.96 -21.71
C LYS A 192 41.02 -27.11 -20.84
#